data_AF-A0A7Y6M4M6-F1
#
_entry.id   AF-A0A7Y6M4M6-F1
#
_cell.length_a   1.000
_cell.length_b   1.000
_cell.length_c   1.000
_cell.angle_alpha   90.00
_cell.angle_beta   90.00
_cell.angle_gamma   90.00
#
_symmetry.space_group_name_H-M   'P 1'
#
loop_
_entity.id
_entity.type
_entity.pdbx_description
1 polymer ?
#
loop_
_entity_poly.entity_id
_entity_poly.type
_entity_poly.pdbx_seq_one_letter_code
_entity_poly.pdbx_strand_id
1 'polypeptide(L)'
;MTGPWTKDAIKALGPTTNVETAASVLDVSAWLAYDLIRRGEWPTRALRLGRKIRIPTHDLVQLLYPPTADPGAESVPSVCHPAASLQVADARPDIQCG
;
A
#
# COMPACT_ATOMS: atom_id res chain seq x y z
N MET A 1 -1.39 30.06 0.25
CA MET A 1 -2.71 29.85 -0.38
C MET A 1 -2.65 28.51 -1.09
N THR A 2 -2.88 27.42 -0.35
CA THR A 2 -2.76 26.06 -0.88
C THR A 2 -4.13 25.68 -1.46
N GLY A 3 -4.19 25.48 -2.78
CA GLY A 3 -5.40 24.95 -3.42
C GLY A 3 -5.71 23.55 -2.88
N PRO A 4 -6.96 23.08 -2.99
CA PRO A 4 -7.35 21.79 -2.42
C PRO A 4 -6.54 20.67 -3.07
N TRP A 5 -5.71 19.99 -2.28
CA TRP A 5 -5.04 18.77 -2.72
C TRP A 5 -6.09 17.67 -2.85
N THR A 6 -6.44 17.34 -4.09
CA THR A 6 -7.30 16.20 -4.41
C THR A 6 -6.47 14.95 -4.67
N LYS A 7 -7.07 13.77 -4.52
CA LYS A 7 -6.42 12.48 -4.80
C LYS A 7 -5.80 12.43 -6.20
N ASP A 8 -6.52 12.96 -7.20
CA ASP A 8 -6.05 13.00 -8.58
C ASP A 8 -4.88 13.97 -8.77
N ALA A 9 -4.96 15.16 -8.16
CA ALA A 9 -3.88 16.14 -8.19
C ALA A 9 -2.58 15.61 -7.57
N ILE A 10 -2.68 14.87 -6.46
CA ILE A 10 -1.52 14.23 -5.84
C ILE A 10 -0.94 13.17 -6.78
N LYS A 11 -1.77 12.30 -7.38
CA LYS A 11 -1.32 11.30 -8.35
C LYS A 11 -0.66 11.92 -9.59
N ALA A 12 -1.14 13.07 -10.04
CA ALA A 12 -0.58 13.81 -11.18
C ALA A 12 0.85 14.34 -10.93
N LEU A 13 1.32 14.42 -9.68
CA LEU A 13 2.71 14.78 -9.35
C LEU A 13 3.74 13.75 -9.87
N GLY A 14 3.28 12.55 -10.24
CA GLY A 14 4.12 11.45 -10.70
C GLY A 14 4.43 10.45 -9.58
N PRO A 15 5.40 9.54 -9.78
CA PRO A 15 5.66 8.44 -8.84
C PRO A 15 6.29 8.89 -7.51
N THR A 16 7.07 9.97 -7.53
CA THR A 16 7.69 10.55 -6.34
C THR A 16 7.63 12.06 -6.38
N THR A 17 7.49 12.69 -5.22
CA THR A 17 7.50 14.13 -5.04
C THR A 17 8.64 14.57 -4.11
N ASN A 18 8.87 15.87 -3.97
CA ASN A 18 9.84 16.44 -3.04
C ASN A 18 9.21 16.63 -1.64
N VAL A 19 10.04 16.98 -0.65
CA VAL A 19 9.58 17.16 0.74
C VAL A 19 8.66 18.39 0.88
N GLU A 20 8.93 19.47 0.17
CA GLU A 20 8.14 20.72 0.26
C GLU A 20 6.70 20.53 -0.25
N THR A 21 6.54 19.84 -1.37
CA THR A 21 5.23 19.48 -1.91
C THR A 21 4.52 18.49 -1.00
N ALA A 22 5.23 17.49 -0.47
CA ALA A 22 4.64 16.56 0.50
C ALA A 22 4.18 17.28 1.79
N ALA A 23 4.95 18.27 2.26
CA ALA A 23 4.58 19.12 3.39
C ALA A 23 3.33 19.95 3.07
N SER A 24 3.26 20.53 1.87
CA SER A 24 2.10 21.29 1.40
C SER A 24 0.85 20.41 1.30
N VAL A 25 1.00 19.15 0.91
CA VAL A 25 -0.09 18.15 0.85
C VAL A 25 -0.64 17.83 2.24
N LEU A 26 0.22 17.81 3.26
CA LEU A 26 -0.16 17.58 4.66
C LEU A 26 -0.48 18.87 5.44
N ASP A 27 -0.50 20.02 4.75
CA ASP A 27 -0.69 21.36 5.34
C ASP A 27 0.30 21.70 6.47
N VAL A 28 1.55 21.23 6.35
CA VAL A 28 2.65 21.54 7.28
C VAL A 28 3.75 22.35 6.61
N SER A 29 4.55 23.06 7.40
CA SER A 29 5.69 23.80 6.88
C SER A 29 6.78 22.84 6.39
N ALA A 30 7.51 23.24 5.34
CA ALA A 30 8.66 22.47 4.84
C ALA A 30 9.70 22.24 5.94
N TRP A 31 9.92 23.23 6.81
CA TRP A 31 10.85 23.10 7.94
C TRP A 31 10.45 21.98 8.90
N LEU A 32 9.17 21.94 9.31
CA LEU A 32 8.66 20.87 10.18
C LEU A 32 8.77 19.50 9.49
N ALA A 33 8.47 19.42 8.20
CA ALA A 33 8.62 18.19 7.45
C ALA A 33 10.07 17.68 7.43
N TYR A 34 11.04 18.55 7.18
CA TYR A 34 12.46 18.19 7.25
C TYR A 34 12.90 17.78 8.66
N ASP A 35 12.42 18.47 9.70
CA ASP A 35 12.72 18.12 11.10
C ASP A 35 12.19 16.72 11.47
N LEU A 36 10.93 16.43 11.13
CA LEU A 36 10.33 15.11 11.32
C LEU A 36 11.08 14.01 10.56
N ILE A 37 11.50 14.26 9.32
CA ILE A 37 12.30 13.29 8.54
C ILE A 37 13.68 13.07 9.18
N ARG A 38 14.26 14.10 9.80
CA ARG A 38 15.54 13.99 10.51
C ARG A 38 15.39 13.20 11.80
N ARG A 39 14.28 13.37 12.52
CA ARG A 39 13.92 12.64 13.74
C ARG A 39 13.44 11.21 13.49
N GLY A 40 13.07 10.88 12.24
CA GLY A 40 12.47 9.60 11.90
C GLY A 40 10.98 9.50 12.27
N GLU A 41 10.33 10.63 12.52
CA GLU A 41 8.92 10.76 12.91
C GLU A 41 8.01 11.08 11.71
N TRP A 42 8.57 11.13 10.50
CA TRP A 42 7.80 11.39 9.29
C TRP A 42 6.85 10.22 8.97
N PRO A 43 5.55 10.47 8.69
CA PRO A 43 4.53 9.42 8.63
C PRO A 43 4.64 8.48 7.42
N THR A 44 5.30 8.91 6.33
CA THR A 44 5.47 8.10 5.11
C THR A 44 6.93 7.70 4.88
N ARG A 45 7.20 6.89 3.86
CA ARG A 45 8.58 6.51 3.54
C ARG A 45 9.35 7.70 2.94
N ALA A 46 10.47 8.07 3.55
CA ALA A 46 11.39 9.06 2.98
C ALA A 46 12.55 8.37 2.23
N LEU A 47 12.52 8.39 0.90
CA LEU A 47 13.59 7.82 0.07
C LEU A 47 14.77 8.79 0.01
N ARG A 48 15.90 8.39 0.60
CA ARG A 48 17.16 9.15 0.54
C ARG A 48 17.94 8.75 -0.71
N LEU A 49 17.99 9.65 -1.69
CA LEU A 49 18.71 9.48 -2.95
C LEU A 49 19.93 10.41 -2.93
N GLY A 50 21.00 9.94 -2.29
CA GLY A 50 22.19 10.75 -2.01
C GLY A 50 21.84 11.97 -1.16
N ARG A 51 21.98 13.17 -1.74
CA ARG A 51 21.68 14.45 -1.07
C ARG A 51 20.22 14.87 -1.15
N LYS A 52 19.39 14.18 -1.96
CA LYS A 52 17.98 14.54 -2.16
C LYS A 52 17.08 13.56 -1.42
N ILE A 53 15.97 14.07 -0.90
CA ILE A 53 14.91 13.26 -0.30
C ILE A 53 13.71 13.28 -1.24
N ARG A 54 13.16 12.10 -1.52
CA ARG A 54 11.96 11.91 -2.34
C ARG A 54 10.92 11.16 -1.53
N ILE A 55 9.67 11.61 -1.64
CA ILE A 55 8.53 10.98 -0.98
C ILE A 55 7.70 10.26 -2.06
N PRO A 56 7.41 8.95 -1.91
CA PRO A 56 6.51 8.25 -2.82
C PRO A 56 5.12 8.87 -2.77
N THR A 57 4.58 9.20 -3.94
CA THR A 57 3.23 9.76 -4.06
C THR A 57 2.18 8.75 -3.61
N HIS A 58 2.44 7.47 -3.85
CA HIS A 58 1.58 6.36 -3.39
C HIS A 58 1.31 6.42 -1.88
N ASP A 59 2.36 6.59 -1.07
CA ASP A 59 2.25 6.61 0.39
C ASP A 59 1.43 7.82 0.88
N LEU A 60 1.57 8.98 0.22
CA LEU A 60 0.77 10.16 0.52
C LEU A 60 -0.71 9.93 0.21
N VAL A 61 -1.02 9.31 -0.93
CA VAL A 61 -2.41 8.98 -1.29
C VAL A 61 -3.00 7.97 -0.32
N GLN A 62 -2.24 6.95 0.08
CA GLN A 62 -2.70 5.94 1.02
C GLN A 62 -2.95 6.53 2.42
N LEU A 63 -2.13 7.48 2.85
CA LEU A 63 -2.29 8.16 4.14
C LEU A 63 -3.52 9.07 4.18
N LEU A 64 -3.74 9.87 3.13
CA LEU A 64 -4.84 10.85 3.08
C LEU A 64 -6.18 10.26 2.64
N TYR A 65 -6.14 9.24 1.78
CA TYR A 65 -7.30 8.56 1.24
C TYR A 65 -7.11 7.06 1.50
N PRO A 66 -7.21 6.63 2.77
CA PRO A 66 -7.16 5.21 3.07
C PRO A 66 -8.23 4.53 2.20
N PRO A 67 -7.91 3.39 1.56
CA PRO A 67 -8.99 2.57 1.05
C PRO A 67 -9.88 2.32 2.25
N THR A 68 -11.14 2.74 2.18
CA THR A 68 -12.14 2.29 3.15
C THR A 68 -12.00 0.80 3.14
N ALA A 69 -11.35 0.26 4.17
CA ALA A 69 -11.22 -1.16 4.32
C ALA A 69 -12.65 -1.60 4.57
N ASP A 70 -13.32 -2.05 3.51
CA ASP A 70 -14.45 -2.92 3.70
C ASP A 70 -13.94 -4.01 4.65
N PRO A 71 -14.50 -4.14 5.87
CA PRO A 71 -13.98 -5.06 6.88
C PRO A 71 -14.09 -6.56 6.49
N GLY A 72 -14.31 -6.88 5.21
CA GLY A 72 -14.31 -8.22 4.63
C GLY A 72 -13.05 -8.60 3.84
N ALA A 73 -12.03 -7.72 3.74
CA ALA A 73 -10.70 -8.14 3.29
C ALA A 73 -9.89 -8.68 4.48
N GLU A 74 -10.49 -9.65 5.16
CA GLU A 74 -9.86 -10.48 6.15
C GLU A 74 -8.61 -11.07 5.51
N SER A 75 -7.48 -10.88 6.19
CA SER A 75 -6.25 -11.61 5.95
C SER A 75 -6.61 -13.06 5.68
N VAL A 76 -6.44 -13.54 4.44
CA VAL A 76 -6.41 -14.98 4.20
C VAL A 76 -5.11 -15.46 4.83
N PRO A 77 -5.13 -16.14 5.99
CA PRO A 77 -3.93 -16.81 6.45
C PRO A 77 -3.65 -17.88 5.39
N SER A 78 -2.54 -17.71 4.68
CA SER A 78 -1.98 -18.76 3.84
C SER A 78 -1.47 -19.89 4.75
N VAL A 79 -2.39 -20.66 5.31
CA VAL A 79 -2.10 -21.97 5.87
C VAL A 79 -2.67 -22.98 4.89
N CYS A 80 -1.78 -23.65 4.15
CA CYS A 80 -2.07 -24.91 3.52
C CYS A 80 -2.43 -25.91 4.63
N HIS A 81 -3.70 -26.01 5.00
CA HIS A 81 -4.20 -27.14 5.77
C HIS A 81 -4.46 -28.29 4.79
N PRO A 82 -3.74 -29.42 4.88
CA PRO A 82 -4.20 -30.65 4.27
C PRO A 82 -5.37 -31.17 5.12
N ALA A 83 -6.59 -30.73 4.81
CA ALA A 83 -7.80 -31.33 5.36
C ALA A 83 -8.14 -32.58 4.55
N ALA A 84 -7.94 -33.73 5.19
CA ALA A 84 -8.16 -35.05 4.63
C ALA A 84 -9.61 -35.29 4.16
N SER A 85 -9.70 -36.03 3.05
CA SER A 85 -10.67 -37.09 2.75
C SER A 85 -12.16 -36.86 3.02
N LEU A 86 -12.92 -36.72 1.93
CA LEU A 86 -14.24 -37.38 1.77
C LEU A 86 -14.35 -37.96 0.35
N GLN A 87 -13.90 -39.22 0.25
CA GLN A 87 -14.52 -40.34 -0.46
C GLN A 87 -15.46 -40.03 -1.63
N VAL A 88 -15.02 -40.38 -2.84
CA VAL A 88 -15.92 -40.96 -3.85
C VAL A 88 -15.50 -42.41 -4.02
N ALA A 89 -16.08 -43.27 -3.21
CA ALA A 89 -16.27 -44.67 -3.57
C ALA A 89 -17.68 -44.75 -4.15
N ASP A 90 -17.82 -45.03 -5.45
CA ASP A 90 -18.49 -46.25 -5.91
C ASP A 90 -18.38 -46.45 -7.43
N ALA A 91 -17.98 -47.67 -7.79
CA ALA A 91 -18.29 -48.48 -8.98
C ALA A 91 -18.31 -47.88 -10.41
N ARG A 92 -17.48 -48.46 -11.30
CA ARG A 92 -17.83 -49.74 -11.97
C ARG A 92 -16.59 -50.46 -12.56
N PRO A 93 -16.68 -51.81 -12.66
CA PRO A 93 -15.60 -52.69 -13.09
C PRO A 93 -15.61 -52.89 -14.61
N ASP A 94 -14.60 -53.65 -15.07
CA ASP A 94 -14.43 -54.26 -16.39
C ASP A 94 -13.44 -53.54 -17.33
N ILE A 95 -12.14 -53.82 -17.15
CA ILE A 95 -11.18 -53.82 -18.26
C ILE A 95 -10.67 -55.25 -18.40
N GLN A 96 -11.26 -55.97 -19.34
CA GLN A 96 -10.65 -57.13 -19.99
C GLN A 96 -10.59 -56.87 -21.50
N CYS A 97 -9.38 -56.64 -22.00
CA CYS A 97 -8.89 -56.93 -23.35
C CYS A 97 -7.35 -56.99 -23.18
N GLY A 98 -6.66 -58.10 -23.40
CA GLY A 98 -6.76 -58.98 -24.55
C GLY A 98 -5.58 -58.65 -25.46
#